data_AF-A0A437AKQ8-F1
#
_entry.id   AF-A0A437AKQ8-F1
#
_cell.length_a   1.000
_cell.length_b   1.000
_cell.length_c   1.000
_cell.angle_alpha   90.00
_cell.angle_beta   90.00
_cell.angle_gamma   90.00
#
_symmetry.space_group_name_H-M   'P 1'
#
loop_
_entity.id
_entity.type
_entity.pdbx_description
1 polymer ?
#
loop_
_entity_poly.entity_id
_entity_poly.type
_entity_poly.pdbx_seq_one_letter_code
_entity_poly.pdbx_strand_id
1 'polypeptide(L)'
;MSKKNIIKNYCRKRRGKNTRITIPFNLLCTECKYTLPKSKKIYVNRILSEETYLSVPIYLFEFPCYNCGKNIVFKTDPKAGDYKPFLNCKIVNNICENESFDKKINKSNLSIEELKEKVKKYFEKK
;
A
#
# COMPACT_ATOMS: atom_id res chain seq x y z
N MET A 1 3.12 10.85 21.47
CA MET A 1 3.21 9.38 21.61
C MET A 1 3.70 8.77 20.29
N SER A 2 4.72 7.91 20.33
CA SER A 2 5.22 7.25 19.12
C SER A 2 4.18 6.25 18.59
N LYS A 3 4.01 6.18 17.25
CA LYS A 3 3.02 5.29 16.57
C LYS A 3 3.11 3.82 16.99
N LYS A 4 4.29 3.39 17.48
CA LYS A 4 4.56 2.04 17.98
C LYS A 4 3.90 1.72 19.34
N ASN A 5 3.68 2.71 20.21
CA ASN A 5 3.06 2.51 21.53
C ASN A 5 1.53 2.44 21.49
N ILE A 6 0.91 2.88 20.39
CA ILE A 6 -0.55 2.89 20.24
C ILE A 6 -1.07 1.45 20.06
N ILE A 7 -0.31 0.57 19.38
CA ILE A 7 -0.75 -0.81 19.07
C ILE A 7 -0.65 -1.76 20.26
N LYS A 8 0.37 -1.60 21.13
CA LYS A 8 0.59 -2.48 22.30
C LYS A 8 -0.57 -2.45 23.32
N ASN A 9 -1.44 -1.43 23.28
CA ASN A 9 -2.60 -1.32 24.14
C ASN A 9 -3.88 -1.97 23.55
N TYR A 10 -4.00 -2.13 22.22
CA TYR A 10 -5.23 -2.68 21.60
C TYR A 10 -5.38 -4.20 21.72
N CYS A 11 -4.33 -4.95 22.07
CA CYS A 11 -4.36 -6.42 22.04
C CYS A 11 -4.84 -7.11 23.31
N ARG A 12 -5.04 -6.44 24.46
CA ARG A 12 -5.29 -7.17 25.74
C ARG A 12 -6.73 -7.23 26.23
N LYS A 13 -7.66 -6.35 25.82
CA LYS A 13 -8.97 -6.27 26.50
C LYS A 13 -10.22 -6.58 25.68
N ARG A 14 -10.20 -6.55 24.34
CA ARG A 14 -11.39 -6.86 23.54
C ARG A 14 -11.05 -7.73 22.33
N ARG A 15 -11.63 -8.93 22.26
CA ARG A 15 -11.57 -9.81 21.08
C ARG A 15 -12.15 -9.04 19.90
N GLY A 16 -11.33 -8.76 18.90
CA GLY A 16 -11.81 -8.21 17.64
C GLY A 16 -12.79 -9.18 16.97
N LYS A 17 -13.73 -8.64 16.17
CA LYS A 17 -14.73 -9.43 15.45
C LYS A 17 -14.32 -9.53 13.98
N ASN A 18 -14.18 -10.74 13.47
CA ASN A 18 -13.93 -10.98 12.05
C ASN A 18 -15.16 -10.55 11.25
N THR A 19 -14.96 -9.62 10.33
CA THR A 19 -16.01 -9.07 9.47
C THR A 19 -15.53 -9.09 8.02
N ARG A 20 -16.43 -9.30 7.07
CA ARG A 20 -16.13 -9.14 5.65
C ARG A 20 -16.48 -7.72 5.22
N ILE A 21 -15.53 -7.00 4.63
CA ILE A 21 -15.73 -5.61 4.17
C ILE A 21 -15.17 -5.44 2.76
N THR A 22 -15.63 -4.38 2.09
CA THR A 22 -15.10 -3.92 0.82
C THR A 22 -14.13 -2.77 1.06
N ILE A 23 -12.94 -2.81 0.46
CA ILE A 23 -11.94 -1.74 0.60
C ILE A 23 -12.50 -0.41 0.05
N PRO A 24 -12.53 0.68 0.84
CA PRO A 24 -13.18 1.93 0.44
C PRO A 24 -12.37 2.81 -0.53
N PHE A 25 -11.04 2.69 -0.55
CA PHE A 25 -10.14 3.51 -1.36
C PHE A 25 -8.92 2.72 -1.84
N ASN A 26 -8.19 3.21 -2.86
CA ASN A 26 -6.97 2.53 -3.28
C ASN A 26 -5.89 2.70 -2.19
N LEU A 27 -5.47 1.57 -1.64
CA LEU A 27 -4.63 1.46 -0.46
C LEU A 27 -3.21 1.09 -0.89
N LEU A 28 -2.23 1.95 -0.65
CA LEU A 28 -0.82 1.63 -0.86
C LEU A 28 -0.19 1.16 0.45
N CYS A 29 0.40 -0.04 0.45
CA CYS A 29 1.22 -0.49 1.56
C CYS A 29 2.51 0.33 1.63
N THR A 30 2.83 0.91 2.78
CA THR A 30 4.03 1.76 2.93
C THR A 30 5.34 0.98 2.87
N GLU A 31 5.29 -0.35 2.97
CA GLU A 31 6.47 -1.18 3.14
C GLU A 31 6.89 -1.90 1.87
N CYS A 32 5.96 -2.59 1.21
CA CYS A 32 6.21 -3.29 -0.05
C CYS A 32 5.68 -2.54 -1.28
N LYS A 33 5.05 -1.37 -1.08
CA LYS A 33 4.43 -0.56 -2.15
C LYS A 33 3.37 -1.32 -2.97
N TYR A 34 2.84 -2.42 -2.46
CA TYR A 34 1.72 -3.10 -3.09
C TYR A 34 0.44 -2.26 -2.95
N THR A 35 -0.25 -2.03 -4.06
CA THR A 35 -1.52 -1.31 -4.09
C THR A 35 -2.69 -2.29 -4.06
N LEU A 36 -3.52 -2.13 -3.04
CA LEU A 36 -4.82 -2.76 -2.91
C LEU A 36 -5.86 -1.92 -3.64
N PRO A 37 -6.58 -2.50 -4.61
CA PRO A 37 -7.59 -1.75 -5.34
C PRO A 37 -8.80 -1.45 -4.45
N LYS A 38 -9.43 -0.30 -4.71
CA LYS A 38 -10.77 0.01 -4.23
C LYS A 38 -11.73 -1.12 -4.62
N SER A 39 -12.72 -1.36 -3.78
CA SER A 39 -13.77 -2.36 -4.01
C SER A 39 -13.36 -3.84 -3.86
N LYS A 40 -12.14 -4.14 -3.41
CA LYS A 40 -11.75 -5.53 -3.10
C LYS A 40 -12.45 -6.02 -1.82
N LYS A 41 -13.12 -7.17 -1.89
CA LYS A 41 -13.76 -7.82 -0.74
C LYS A 41 -12.74 -8.60 0.07
N ILE A 42 -12.59 -8.25 1.35
CA ILE A 42 -11.58 -8.83 2.24
C ILE A 42 -12.18 -9.20 3.60
N TYR A 43 -11.59 -10.18 4.27
CA TYR A 43 -11.84 -10.41 5.69
C TYR A 43 -10.94 -9.51 6.51
N VAL A 44 -11.52 -8.82 7.49
CA VAL A 44 -10.82 -7.89 8.39
C VAL A 44 -11.16 -8.21 9.83
N ASN A 45 -10.19 -7.98 10.71
CA ASN A 45 -10.43 -7.96 12.13
C ASN A 45 -10.92 -6.56 12.53
N ARG A 46 -12.17 -6.44 12.97
CA ARG A 46 -12.72 -5.18 13.47
C ARG A 46 -12.48 -5.06 14.97
N ILE A 47 -11.69 -4.07 15.35
CA ILE A 47 -11.32 -3.74 16.72
C ILE A 47 -12.00 -2.43 17.12
N LEU A 48 -12.55 -2.39 18.33
CA LEU A 48 -13.10 -1.16 18.90
C LEU A 48 -11.95 -0.33 19.49
N SER A 49 -11.75 0.90 18.97
CA SER A 49 -10.78 1.83 19.53
C SER A 49 -11.22 2.34 20.90
N GLU A 50 -10.27 2.86 21.68
CA GLU A 50 -10.55 3.63 22.90
C GLU A 50 -11.01 5.06 22.57
N GLU A 51 -10.73 5.52 21.34
CA GLU A 51 -11.13 6.84 20.86
C GLU A 51 -12.62 6.85 20.46
N THR A 52 -13.32 7.91 20.86
CA THR A 52 -14.72 8.19 20.46
C THR A 52 -14.83 9.61 19.91
N TYR A 53 -15.66 9.82 18.90
CA TYR A 53 -15.98 11.14 18.37
C TYR A 53 -17.44 11.47 18.69
N LEU A 54 -17.70 12.46 19.54
CA LEU A 54 -19.06 12.83 19.97
C LEU A 54 -19.88 11.60 20.45
N SER A 55 -19.27 10.77 21.30
CA SER A 55 -19.83 9.48 21.78
C SER A 55 -20.01 8.39 20.72
N VAL A 56 -19.68 8.64 19.44
CA VAL A 56 -19.65 7.62 18.39
C VAL A 56 -18.34 6.84 18.49
N PRO A 57 -18.39 5.49 18.58
CA PRO A 57 -17.19 4.67 18.66
C PRO A 57 -16.42 4.66 17.34
N ILE A 58 -15.09 4.80 17.43
CA ILE A 58 -14.20 4.65 16.27
C ILE A 58 -13.76 3.18 16.17
N TYR A 59 -13.92 2.59 14.99
CA TYR A 59 -13.46 1.24 14.70
C TYR A 59 -12.14 1.25 13.93
N LEU A 60 -11.29 0.29 14.27
CA LEU A 60 -10.06 -0.04 13.57
C LEU A 60 -10.29 -1.34 12.79
N PHE A 61 -9.88 -1.35 11.53
CA PHE A 61 -9.92 -2.53 10.67
C PHE A 61 -8.51 -2.96 10.35
N GLU A 62 -8.14 -4.14 10.84
CA GLU A 62 -6.82 -4.73 10.68
C GLU A 62 -6.88 -5.94 9.73
N PHE A 63 -5.94 -6.00 8.79
CA PHE A 63 -5.72 -7.16 7.94
C PHE A 63 -4.26 -7.23 7.48
N PRO A 64 -3.73 -8.43 7.16
CA PRO A 64 -2.38 -8.57 6.65
C PRO A 64 -2.29 -8.16 5.17
N CYS A 65 -1.19 -7.52 4.79
CA CYS A 65 -0.88 -7.26 3.39
C CYS A 65 -0.63 -8.58 2.64
N TYR A 66 -1.18 -8.74 1.43
CA TYR A 66 -1.00 -9.95 0.62
C TYR A 66 0.45 -10.20 0.16
N ASN A 67 1.29 -9.15 0.10
CA ASN A 67 2.66 -9.27 -0.37
C ASN A 67 3.67 -9.41 0.79
N CYS A 68 3.71 -8.45 1.72
CA CYS A 68 4.68 -8.47 2.82
C CYS A 68 4.18 -9.09 4.14
N GLY A 69 2.90 -9.47 4.24
CA GLY A 69 2.31 -10.04 5.44
C GLY A 69 2.16 -9.08 6.63
N LYS A 70 2.61 -7.82 6.53
CA LYS A 70 2.51 -6.86 7.62
C LYS A 70 1.09 -6.31 7.76
N ASN A 71 0.68 -6.04 8.99
CA ASN A 71 -0.67 -5.59 9.30
C ASN A 71 -0.88 -4.16 8.80
N ILE A 72 -1.92 -4.00 7.99
CA ILE A 72 -2.46 -2.72 7.54
C ILE A 72 -3.66 -2.40 8.42
N VAL A 73 -3.72 -1.15 8.89
CA VAL A 73 -4.83 -0.68 9.72
C VAL A 73 -5.40 0.62 9.17
N PHE A 74 -6.71 0.67 9.03
CA PHE A 74 -7.45 1.91 8.76
C PHE A 74 -8.57 2.09 9.79
N LYS A 75 -9.00 3.34 10.00
CA LYS A 75 -9.99 3.71 11.01
C LYS A 75 -11.22 4.37 10.40
N THR A 76 -12.36 4.24 11.06
CA THR A 76 -13.55 5.05 10.73
C THR A 76 -13.33 6.51 11.10
N ASP A 77 -13.82 7.44 10.29
CA ASP A 77 -13.84 8.87 10.59
C ASP A 77 -15.28 9.41 10.59
N PRO A 78 -15.93 9.45 11.77
CA PRO A 78 -17.32 9.90 11.89
C PRO A 78 -17.54 11.35 11.49
N LYS A 79 -16.49 12.19 11.53
CA LYS A 79 -16.59 13.62 11.17
C LYS A 79 -16.76 13.82 9.66
N ALA A 80 -16.01 13.07 8.85
CA ALA A 80 -16.09 13.13 7.39
C ALA A 80 -17.12 12.15 6.82
N GLY A 81 -17.53 11.13 7.59
CA GLY A 81 -18.35 10.03 7.07
C GLY A 81 -17.55 8.99 6.28
N ASP A 82 -16.22 9.03 6.37
CA ASP A 82 -15.30 8.25 5.56
C ASP A 82 -14.38 7.36 6.41
N TYR A 83 -13.43 6.68 5.76
CA TYR A 83 -12.35 5.94 6.43
C TYR A 83 -11.01 6.67 6.27
N LYS A 84 -10.14 6.58 7.26
CA LYS A 84 -8.81 7.19 7.27
C LYS A 84 -7.69 6.15 7.40
N PRO A 85 -6.57 6.29 6.66
CA PRO A 85 -5.41 5.43 6.83
C PRO A 85 -4.79 5.66 8.20
N PHE A 86 -4.32 4.59 8.86
CA PHE A 86 -3.73 4.68 10.20
C PHE A 86 -2.32 4.12 10.24
N LEU A 87 -2.17 2.81 10.05
CA LEU A 87 -0.89 2.11 10.15
C LEU A 87 -0.55 1.41 8.83
N ASN A 88 0.71 1.56 8.41
CA ASN A 88 1.32 0.87 7.28
C ASN A 88 0.59 1.04 5.93
N CYS A 89 -0.24 2.08 5.81
CA CYS A 89 -1.00 2.38 4.62
C CYS A 89 -1.07 3.87 4.28
N LYS A 90 -1.24 4.16 3.00
CA LYS A 90 -1.53 5.47 2.44
C LYS A 90 -2.67 5.35 1.42
N ILE A 91 -3.45 6.41 1.27
CA ILE A 91 -4.45 6.51 0.20
C ILE A 91 -3.73 6.97 -1.07
N VAL A 92 -4.08 6.36 -2.20
CA VAL A 92 -3.64 6.80 -3.53
C VAL A 92 -4.88 7.09 -4.37
N ASN A 93 -4.93 8.27 -4.99
CA ASN A 93 -6.08 8.67 -5.82
C ASN A 93 -5.86 8.31 -7.31
N ASN A 94 -4.61 8.30 -7.76
CA ASN A 94 -4.25 8.03 -9.14
C ASN A 94 -3.73 6.60 -9.27
N ILE A 95 -4.56 5.68 -9.77
CA ILE A 95 -4.03 4.48 -10.43
C ILE A 95 -3.85 4.89 -11.88
N CYS A 96 -2.72 5.54 -12.16
CA CYS A 96 -2.11 5.81 -13.47
C CYS A 96 -1.12 6.98 -13.29
N GLU A 97 0.05 6.71 -12.75
CA GLU A 97 1.18 6.79 -13.65
C GLU A 97 1.59 5.33 -13.77
N ASN A 98 1.50 4.79 -14.98
CA ASN A 98 2.42 3.73 -15.32
C ASN A 98 3.77 4.20 -14.77
N GLU A 99 4.45 3.38 -13.99
CA GLU A 99 5.89 3.42 -14.11
C GLU A 99 6.10 3.17 -15.61
N SER A 100 6.20 4.26 -16.38
CA SER A 100 7.03 4.29 -17.56
C SER A 100 8.22 3.46 -17.11
N PHE A 101 8.45 2.35 -17.78
CA PHE A 101 9.70 1.63 -17.71
C PHE A 101 10.77 2.62 -18.20
N ASP A 102 11.06 3.64 -17.42
CA ASP A 102 12.26 4.43 -17.49
C ASP A 102 13.29 3.48 -16.94
N LYS A 103 13.65 2.54 -17.83
CA LYS A 103 14.95 1.92 -17.85
C LYS A 103 15.89 3.06 -17.48
N LYS A 104 16.45 3.00 -16.27
CA LYS A 104 17.77 3.57 -16.03
C LYS A 104 18.71 2.83 -16.97
N ILE A 105 18.66 3.20 -18.25
CA ILE A 105 19.77 3.06 -19.16
C ILE A 105 20.78 3.99 -18.53
N ASN A 106 21.66 3.40 -17.72
CA ASN A 106 22.99 3.97 -17.57
C ASN A 106 23.47 4.15 -19.01
N LYS A 107 23.44 5.39 -19.51
CA LYS A 107 24.21 5.78 -20.69
C LYS A 107 25.68 5.62 -20.29
N SER A 108 26.17 4.39 -20.29
CA SER A 108 27.55 4.15 -20.65
C SER A 108 27.65 4.67 -22.07
N ASN A 109 28.30 5.82 -22.23
CA ASN A 109 28.49 6.53 -23.48
C ASN A 109 29.28 5.67 -24.48
N LEU A 110 28.64 4.70 -25.10
CA LEU A 110 29.05 4.21 -26.41
C LEU A 110 28.13 4.87 -27.42
N SER A 111 28.72 5.62 -28.36
CA SER A 111 27.96 6.23 -29.43
C SER A 111 27.20 5.13 -30.19
N ILE A 112 25.97 5.43 -30.59
CA ILE A 112 25.13 4.51 -31.38
C ILE A 112 25.88 4.06 -32.66
N GLU A 113 26.82 4.89 -33.12
CA GLU A 113 27.68 4.68 -34.28
C GLU A 113 28.65 3.51 -34.08
N GLU A 114 29.32 3.41 -32.92
CA GLU A 114 30.26 2.32 -32.63
C GLU A 114 29.57 0.94 -32.56
N LEU A 115 28.31 0.90 -32.10
CA LEU A 115 27.52 -0.34 -32.06
C LEU A 115 27.10 -0.78 -33.47
N LYS A 116 26.76 0.17 -34.35
CA LYS A 116 26.43 -0.13 -35.76
C LYS A 116 27.64 -0.71 -36.50
N GLU A 117 28.83 -0.18 -36.26
CA GLU A 117 30.07 -0.71 -36.86
C GLU A 117 30.41 -2.13 -36.40
N LYS A 118 30.24 -2.43 -35.10
CA LYS A 118 30.48 -3.78 -34.56
C LYS A 118 29.55 -4.82 -35.16
N VAL A 119 28.26 -4.48 -35.32
CA VAL A 119 27.28 -5.37 -35.96
C VAL A 119 27.66 -5.61 -37.41
N LYS A 120 28.04 -4.56 -38.15
CA LYS A 120 28.44 -4.69 -39.56
C LYS A 120 29.64 -5.62 -39.74
N LYS A 121 30.69 -5.47 -38.91
CA LYS A 121 31.86 -6.36 -38.90
C LYS A 121 31.53 -7.82 -38.59
N TYR A 122 30.47 -8.08 -37.83
CA TYR A 122 30.06 -9.43 -37.48
C TYR A 122 29.36 -10.14 -38.66
N PHE A 123 28.62 -9.39 -39.48
CA PHE A 123 27.98 -9.92 -40.68
C PHE A 123 28.97 -10.11 -41.84
N GLU A 124 30.01 -9.27 -41.95
CA GLU A 124 31.05 -9.40 -42.98
C GLU A 124 32.01 -10.59 -42.74
N LYS A 125 32.05 -11.13 -41.52
CA LYS A 125 32.86 -12.31 -41.16
C LYS A 125 32.17 -13.65 -41.42
N LYS A 126 30.93 -13.64 -41.88
CA LYS A 126 30.13 -14.83 -42.15
C LYS A 126 29.98 -15.02 -43.65
#